data_AF-A0A6N2X1Y0-F1
#
_entry.id   AF-A0A6N2X1Y0-F1
#
_cell.length_a   1.000
_cell.length_b   1.000
_cell.length_c   1.000
_cell.angle_alpha   90.00
_cell.angle_beta   90.00
_cell.angle_gamma   90.00
#
_symmetry.space_group_name_H-M   'P 1'
#
loop_
_entity.id
_entity.type
_entity.pdbx_description
1 polymer ?
#
loop_
_entity_poly.entity_id
_entity_poly.type
_entity_poly.pdbx_seq_one_letter_code
_entity_poly.pdbx_strand_id
1 'polypeptide(L)'
;MISQGTFPSYFLKEEAVVCEAHAKLDIAIFEIIARELGITNRFVGEEKKSMVTSMYNRVMLEQLNKVGIKAEEIPRKKINGEVISASKVRQWIHDGQLESVCPFVPKTTWEYLYSEEARPVLEAIQKAQDVIHY
;
A
#
# COMPACT_ATOMS: atom_id res chain seq x y z
N MET A 1 1.71 10.74 0.82
CA MET A 1 2.82 11.15 -0.06
C MET A 1 4.00 10.25 0.28
N ILE A 2 4.48 9.43 -0.66
CA ILE A 2 5.69 8.61 -0.46
C ILE A 2 6.88 9.54 -0.77
N SER A 3 7.78 9.74 0.19
CA SER A 3 8.91 10.66 0.04
C SER A 3 10.04 10.02 -0.77
N GLN A 4 10.56 10.74 -1.77
CA GLN A 4 11.72 10.28 -2.55
C GLN A 4 12.98 10.08 -1.71
N GLY A 5 13.14 10.84 -0.61
CA GLY A 5 14.31 10.71 0.26
C GLY A 5 14.34 9.43 1.08
N THR A 6 13.18 8.80 1.31
CA THR A 6 13.04 7.53 2.05
C THR A 6 12.69 6.34 1.16
N PHE A 7 12.09 6.57 -0.01
CA PHE A 7 11.70 5.52 -0.96
C PHE A 7 12.14 5.82 -2.40
N PRO A 8 13.44 6.06 -2.66
CA PRO A 8 13.94 6.40 -4.00
C PRO A 8 13.71 5.28 -5.03
N SER A 9 13.66 4.01 -4.58
CA SER A 9 13.43 2.83 -5.43
C SER A 9 12.03 2.75 -6.07
N TYR A 10 11.04 3.46 -5.53
CA TYR A 10 9.73 3.60 -6.18
C TYR A 10 9.80 4.45 -7.46
N PHE A 11 10.83 5.30 -7.58
CA PHE A 11 10.95 6.30 -8.65
C PHE A 11 12.11 6.00 -9.60
N LEU A 12 12.95 5.02 -9.28
CA LEU A 12 14.14 4.66 -10.05
C LEU A 12 14.02 3.22 -10.55
N LYS A 13 14.11 3.04 -11.88
CA LYS A 13 14.38 1.73 -12.51
C LYS A 13 15.84 1.33 -12.29
N GLU A 14 16.32 1.38 -11.05
CA GLU A 14 17.69 1.02 -10.70
C GLU A 14 17.83 -0.47 -10.42
N GLU A 15 19.03 -0.99 -10.71
CA GLU A 15 19.37 -2.41 -10.67
C GLU A 15 18.95 -3.05 -9.34
N ALA A 16 18.41 -4.27 -9.40
CA ALA A 16 17.79 -4.98 -8.27
C ALA A 16 18.63 -4.98 -6.97
N VAL A 17 19.96 -4.88 -7.10
CA VAL A 17 20.93 -4.78 -6.00
C VAL A 17 20.72 -3.52 -5.16
N VAL A 18 20.48 -2.36 -5.78
CA VAL A 18 20.23 -1.10 -5.08
C VAL A 18 18.92 -1.16 -4.31
N CYS A 19 17.87 -1.70 -4.94
CA CYS A 19 16.58 -1.89 -4.29
C CYS A 19 16.68 -2.79 -3.05
N GLU A 20 17.45 -3.88 -3.11
CA GLU A 20 17.64 -4.79 -1.97
C GLU A 20 18.41 -4.12 -0.82
N ALA A 21 19.47 -3.36 -1.12
CA ALA A 21 20.23 -2.63 -0.11
C ALA A 21 19.35 -1.62 0.63
N HIS A 22 18.51 -0.88 -0.11
CA HIS A 22 17.53 0.03 0.47
C HIS A 22 16.50 -0.68 1.34
N ALA A 23 15.96 -1.81 0.88
CA ALA A 23 15.02 -2.61 1.67
C ALA A 23 15.63 -3.00 3.01
N LYS A 24 16.87 -3.52 3.00
CA LYS A 24 17.60 -3.92 4.23
C LYS A 24 17.79 -2.74 5.19
N LEU A 25 18.18 -1.57 4.68
CA LEU A 25 18.37 -0.38 5.50
C LEU A 25 17.06 0.04 6.18
N ASP A 26 15.98 0.11 5.41
CA ASP A 26 14.67 0.51 5.92
C ASP A 26 14.14 -0.49 6.97
N ILE A 27 14.33 -1.78 6.75
CA ILE A 27 13.95 -2.82 7.72
C ILE A 27 14.79 -2.71 9.00
N ALA A 28 16.10 -2.44 8.90
CA ALA A 28 16.95 -2.24 10.07
C ALA A 28 16.51 -1.02 10.91
N ILE A 29 16.07 0.07 10.26
CA ILE A 29 15.48 1.22 10.95
C ILE A 29 14.17 0.79 11.65
N PHE A 30 13.31 0.04 10.97
CA PHE A 30 12.08 -0.47 11.56
C PHE A 30 12.33 -1.36 12.77
N GLU A 31 13.38 -2.20 12.78
CA GLU A 31 13.71 -3.05 13.93
C GLU A 31 13.97 -2.25 15.21
N ILE A 32 14.61 -1.08 15.08
CA ILE A 32 14.85 -0.17 16.21
C ILE A 32 13.51 0.34 16.75
N ILE A 33 12.64 0.79 15.85
CA ILE A 33 11.29 1.28 16.20
C ILE A 33 10.46 0.15 16.83
N ALA A 34 10.50 -1.05 16.24
CA ALA A 34 9.76 -2.20 16.71
C ALA A 34 10.16 -2.61 18.11
N ARG A 35 11.47 -2.56 18.43
CA ARG A 35 11.96 -2.83 19.78
C ARG A 35 11.44 -1.82 20.79
N GLU A 36 11.51 -0.53 20.46
CA GLU A 36 11.06 0.54 21.36
C GLU A 36 9.54 0.48 21.62
N LEU A 37 8.77 0.10 20.60
CA LEU A 37 7.32 0.01 20.68
C LEU A 37 6.79 -1.39 21.10
N GLY A 38 7.68 -2.35 21.35
CA GLY A 38 7.29 -3.73 21.69
C GLY A 38 6.53 -4.46 20.57
N ILE A 39 6.80 -4.14 19.30
CA ILE A 39 6.15 -4.77 18.14
C ILE A 39 6.74 -6.17 17.93
N THR A 40 5.89 -7.19 18.03
CA THR A 40 6.25 -8.60 17.84
C THR A 40 5.80 -9.17 16.50
N ASN A 41 4.91 -8.48 15.79
CA ASN A 41 4.28 -8.97 14.57
C ASN A 41 4.22 -7.86 13.52
N ARG A 42 4.46 -8.22 12.25
CA ARG A 42 4.25 -7.34 11.11
C ARG A 42 3.53 -8.07 9.99
N PHE A 43 2.48 -7.45 9.48
CA PHE A 43 1.71 -7.98 8.35
C PHE A 43 1.93 -7.10 7.12
N VAL A 44 2.12 -7.73 5.97
CA VAL A 44 2.18 -7.05 4.67
C VAL A 44 1.18 -7.68 3.70
N GLY A 45 0.64 -6.89 2.79
CA GLY A 45 -0.23 -7.41 1.73
C GLY A 45 0.59 -8.02 0.59
N GLU A 46 0.10 -9.12 0.03
CA GLU A 46 0.66 -9.75 -1.17
C GLU A 46 0.72 -8.76 -2.34
N GLU A 47 1.85 -8.71 -3.04
CA GLU A 47 2.03 -7.90 -4.25
C GLU A 47 2.65 -8.73 -5.37
N LYS A 48 1.88 -8.99 -6.42
CA LYS A 48 2.30 -9.81 -7.59
C LYS A 48 2.71 -8.98 -8.78
N LYS A 49 2.32 -7.71 -8.85
CA LYS A 49 2.50 -6.86 -10.04
C LYS A 49 3.79 -6.06 -9.97
N SER A 50 4.25 -5.70 -8.78
CA SER A 50 5.48 -4.92 -8.58
C SER A 50 6.64 -5.82 -8.17
N MET A 51 7.65 -5.90 -9.02
CA MET A 51 8.91 -6.61 -8.72
C MET A 51 9.67 -5.97 -7.55
N VAL A 52 9.62 -4.64 -7.44
CA VAL A 52 10.29 -3.90 -6.34
C VAL A 52 9.61 -4.21 -5.02
N THR A 53 8.28 -4.18 -4.99
CA THR A 53 7.51 -4.45 -3.77
C THR A 53 7.60 -5.91 -3.36
N SER A 54 7.57 -6.86 -4.29
CA SER A 54 7.71 -8.29 -3.97
C SER A 54 9.10 -8.61 -3.42
N MET A 55 10.15 -8.02 -4.00
CA MET A 55 11.51 -8.11 -3.46
C MET A 55 11.59 -7.52 -2.05
N TYR A 56 11.02 -6.33 -1.84
CA TYR A 56 11.03 -5.67 -0.54
C TYR A 56 10.28 -6.49 0.52
N ASN A 57 9.09 -7.05 0.19
CA ASN A 57 8.35 -7.97 1.06
C ASN A 57 9.22 -9.19 1.41
N ARG A 58 9.89 -9.81 0.44
CA ARG A 58 10.79 -10.94 0.69
C ARG A 58 11.89 -10.58 1.69
N VAL A 59 12.61 -9.48 1.46
CA VAL A 59 13.67 -9.02 2.38
C VAL A 59 13.10 -8.77 3.77
N MET A 60 11.92 -8.15 3.87
CA MET A 60 11.26 -7.90 5.15
C MET A 60 10.94 -9.18 5.90
N LEU A 61 10.31 -10.15 5.24
CA LEU A 61 9.98 -11.44 5.81
C LEU A 61 11.24 -12.15 6.30
N GLU A 62 12.32 -12.12 5.52
CA GLU A 62 13.58 -12.76 5.89
C GLU A 62 14.28 -12.10 7.08
N GLN A 63 14.38 -10.77 7.11
CA GLN A 63 15.12 -10.06 8.16
C GLN A 63 14.35 -10.04 9.49
N LEU A 64 13.06 -9.71 9.46
CA LEU A 64 12.26 -9.59 10.68
C LEU A 64 12.10 -10.93 11.41
N ASN A 65 11.86 -12.01 10.67
CA ASN A 65 11.73 -13.33 11.27
C ASN A 65 13.04 -13.82 11.92
N LYS A 66 14.22 -13.38 11.43
CA LYS A 66 15.52 -13.70 12.05
C LYS A 66 15.71 -13.02 13.41
N VAL A 67 15.12 -11.85 13.62
CA VAL A 67 15.22 -11.09 14.86
C VAL A 67 14.02 -11.31 15.80
N GLY A 68 13.18 -12.30 15.50
CA GLY A 68 12.05 -12.70 16.36
C GLY A 68 10.78 -11.86 16.18
N ILE A 69 10.73 -10.97 15.18
CA ILE A 69 9.50 -10.27 14.79
C ILE A 69 8.78 -11.12 13.74
N LYS A 70 7.61 -11.65 14.08
CA LYS A 70 6.84 -12.51 13.20
C LYS A 70 6.27 -11.70 12.03
N ALA A 71 6.91 -11.83 10.87
CA ALA A 71 6.51 -11.15 9.65
C ALA A 71 5.73 -12.11 8.73
N GLU A 72 4.55 -11.69 8.30
CA GLU A 72 3.62 -12.49 7.50
C GLU A 72 3.06 -11.72 6.30
N GLU A 73 3.01 -12.38 5.14
CA GLU A 73 2.33 -11.85 3.96
C GLU A 73 0.90 -12.38 3.88
N ILE A 74 -0.07 -11.46 3.74
CA ILE A 74 -1.49 -11.75 3.67
C ILE A 74 -1.95 -11.69 2.21
N PRO A 75 -2.60 -12.75 1.68
CA PRO A 75 -3.15 -12.76 0.33
C PRO A 75 -4.09 -11.58 0.06
N ARG A 76 -4.09 -11.06 -1.18
CA ARG A 76 -4.99 -9.97 -1.53
C ARG A 76 -6.45 -10.39 -1.41
N LYS A 77 -7.24 -9.59 -0.67
CA LYS A 77 -8.69 -9.73 -0.62
C LYS A 77 -9.30 -9.47 -1.99
N LYS A 78 -10.25 -10.32 -2.38
CA LYS A 78 -10.98 -10.22 -3.64
C LYS A 78 -12.49 -10.22 -3.40
N ILE A 79 -13.22 -9.57 -4.29
CA ILE A 79 -14.69 -9.61 -4.38
C ILE A 79 -15.02 -9.96 -5.82
N ASN A 80 -15.81 -11.00 -6.04
CA ASN A 80 -16.19 -11.47 -7.38
C ASN A 80 -14.99 -11.70 -8.33
N GLY A 81 -13.87 -12.19 -7.78
CA GLY A 81 -12.63 -12.43 -8.52
C GLY A 81 -11.76 -11.19 -8.74
N GLU A 82 -12.27 -9.99 -8.45
CA GLU A 82 -11.56 -8.72 -8.59
C GLU A 82 -10.83 -8.34 -7.30
N VAL A 83 -9.59 -7.85 -7.44
CA VAL A 83 -8.76 -7.41 -6.31
C VAL A 83 -9.27 -6.08 -5.77
N ILE A 84 -9.51 -6.02 -4.45
CA ILE A 84 -9.80 -4.75 -3.78
C ILE A 84 -8.52 -3.90 -3.77
N SER A 85 -8.57 -2.68 -4.32
CA SER A 85 -7.44 -1.76 -4.29
C SER A 85 -7.88 -0.29 -4.26
N ALA A 86 -7.06 0.56 -3.63
CA ALA A 86 -7.34 1.99 -3.54
C ALA A 86 -7.35 2.67 -4.92
N SER A 87 -6.49 2.25 -5.85
CA SER A 87 -6.47 2.80 -7.22
C SER A 87 -7.78 2.51 -7.96
N LYS A 88 -8.36 1.31 -7.77
CA LYS A 88 -9.67 0.98 -8.36
C LYS A 88 -10.79 1.84 -7.78
N VAL A 89 -10.79 2.04 -6.46
CA VAL A 89 -11.76 2.92 -5.78
C VAL A 89 -11.66 4.36 -6.30
N ARG A 90 -10.45 4.91 -6.39
CA ARG A 90 -10.26 6.26 -6.94
C ARG A 90 -10.68 6.35 -8.41
N GLN A 91 -10.44 5.30 -9.22
CA GLN A 91 -10.89 5.26 -10.61
C GLN A 91 -12.42 5.33 -10.70
N TRP A 92 -13.16 4.56 -9.90
CA TRP A 92 -14.62 4.65 -9.89
C TRP A 92 -15.12 6.03 -9.46
N ILE A 93 -14.50 6.65 -8.46
CA ILE A 93 -14.84 8.01 -8.04
C ILE A 93 -14.58 9.01 -9.17
N HIS A 94 -13.40 8.92 -9.79
CA HIS A 94 -12.97 9.76 -10.92
C HIS A 94 -13.95 9.65 -12.09
N ASP A 95 -14.40 8.44 -12.41
CA ASP A 95 -15.31 8.15 -13.53
C ASP A 95 -16.79 8.41 -13.20
N GLY A 96 -17.10 8.95 -12.01
CA GLY A 96 -18.47 9.22 -11.57
C GLY A 96 -19.28 7.97 -11.21
N GLN A 97 -18.64 6.81 -11.07
CA GLN A 97 -19.24 5.51 -10.79
C GLN A 97 -19.27 5.19 -9.29
N LEU A 98 -19.72 6.14 -8.46
CA LEU A 98 -19.60 6.02 -7.00
C LEU A 98 -20.25 4.75 -6.43
N GLU A 99 -21.41 4.35 -6.96
CA GLU A 99 -22.12 3.12 -6.57
C GLU A 99 -21.28 1.84 -6.70
N SER A 100 -20.29 1.82 -7.61
CA SER A 100 -19.38 0.67 -7.76
C SER A 100 -18.41 0.52 -6.58
N VAL A 101 -18.22 1.58 -5.78
CA VAL A 101 -17.34 1.58 -4.60
C VAL A 101 -17.97 0.82 -3.43
N CYS A 102 -19.29 0.84 -3.28
CA CYS A 102 -20.03 0.31 -2.12
C CYS A 102 -19.60 -1.11 -1.70
N PRO A 103 -19.55 -2.12 -2.59
CA PRO A 103 -19.15 -3.46 -2.19
C PRO A 103 -17.65 -3.57 -1.82
N PHE A 104 -16.80 -2.62 -2.23
CA PHE A 104 -15.34 -2.69 -2.08
C PHE A 104 -14.80 -1.98 -0.84
N VAL A 105 -15.65 -1.27 -0.09
CA VAL A 105 -15.25 -0.50 1.09
C VAL A 105 -16.09 -0.84 2.31
N PRO A 106 -15.59 -0.64 3.54
CA PRO A 106 -16.42 -0.73 4.73
C PRO A 106 -17.57 0.27 4.70
N LYS A 107 -18.66 -0.05 5.42
CA LYS A 107 -19.84 0.81 5.55
C LYS A 107 -19.48 2.25 5.96
N THR A 108 -18.57 2.43 6.89
CA THR A 108 -18.13 3.75 7.35
C THR A 108 -17.48 4.58 6.24
N THR A 109 -16.71 3.95 5.35
CA THR A 109 -16.13 4.61 4.18
C THR A 109 -17.22 4.95 3.16
N TRP A 110 -18.17 4.05 2.94
CA TRP A 110 -19.32 4.31 2.07
C TRP A 110 -20.15 5.50 2.54
N GLU A 111 -20.48 5.54 3.83
CA GLU A 111 -21.21 6.65 4.46
C GLU A 111 -20.46 7.97 4.34
N TYR A 112 -19.14 7.96 4.57
CA TYR A 112 -18.31 9.15 4.36
C TYR A 112 -18.39 9.65 2.91
N LEU A 113 -18.30 8.76 1.92
CA LEU A 113 -18.36 9.17 0.51
C LEU A 113 -19.71 9.79 0.09
N TYR A 114 -20.78 9.61 0.88
CA TYR A 114 -22.09 10.25 0.67
C TYR A 114 -22.29 11.52 1.51
N SER A 115 -21.33 11.86 2.36
CA SER A 115 -21.43 12.99 3.26
C SER A 115 -20.97 14.29 2.58
N GLU A 116 -21.46 15.44 3.04
CA GLU A 116 -21.05 16.75 2.51
C GLU A 116 -19.55 17.00 2.74
N GLU A 117 -18.99 16.43 3.80
CA GLU A 117 -17.57 16.52 4.13
C GLU A 117 -16.66 15.84 3.08
N ALA A 118 -17.15 14.84 2.35
CA ALA A 118 -16.38 14.18 1.30
C ALA A 118 -16.39 14.94 -0.03
N ARG A 119 -17.32 15.88 -0.24
CA ARG A 119 -17.45 16.64 -1.48
C ARG A 119 -16.13 17.22 -2.02
N PRO A 120 -15.30 17.94 -1.23
CA PRO A 120 -14.03 18.46 -1.73
C PRO A 120 -13.05 17.34 -2.14
N VAL A 121 -13.08 16.18 -1.49
CA VAL A 121 -12.24 15.02 -1.83
C VAL A 121 -12.70 14.38 -3.13
N LEU A 122 -14.01 14.18 -3.30
CA LEU A 122 -14.58 13.62 -4.54
C LEU A 122 -14.27 14.52 -5.73
N GLU A 123 -14.47 15.83 -5.58
CA GLU A 123 -14.16 16.80 -6.64
C GLU A 123 -12.67 16.81 -6.98
N ALA A 124 -11.78 16.72 -5.99
CA ALA A 124 -10.34 16.65 -6.22
C ALA A 124 -9.94 15.39 -6.98
N ILE A 125 -10.54 14.23 -6.64
CA ILE A 125 -10.30 12.97 -7.36
C ILE A 125 -10.83 13.05 -8.79
N GLN A 126 -12.01 13.61 -9.03
CA GLN A 126 -12.61 13.75 -10.36
C GLN A 126 -11.87 14.75 -11.28
N LYS A 127 -11.23 15.76 -10.71
CA LYS A 127 -10.44 16.75 -11.46
C LYS A 127 -9.00 16.29 -11.73
N ALA A 128 -8.54 15.20 -11.10
CA ALA A 128 -7.19 14.71 -11.27
C ALA A 128 -6.99 14.15 -12.69
N GLN A 129 -5.83 14.43 -13.31
CA GLN A 129 -5.52 13.93 -14.65
C GLN A 129 -5.27 12.42 -14.68
N ASP A 130 -4.71 11.88 -13.59
CA ASP A 130 -4.48 10.45 -13.38
C ASP A 130 -4.64 10.13 -11.89
N VAL A 131 -5.31 9.02 -11.60
CA VAL A 131 -5.57 8.52 -10.23
C VAL A 131 -4.95 7.13 -9.99
N ILE A 132 -4.31 6.58 -11.01
CA ILE A 132 -3.56 5.33 -10.97
C ILE A 132 -2.09 5.67 -10.73
N HIS A 133 -1.54 5.10 -9.66
CA HIS A 133 -0.10 5.15 -9.40
C HIS A 133 0.45 3.73 -9.58
N TYR A 134 1.48 3.60 -10.41
CA TYR A 134 2.25 2.37 -10.63
C TYR A 134 3.46 2.34 -9.70
#